data_AF-A0A1S1CUS8-F1
#
_entry.id   AF-A0A1S1CUS8-F1
#
_cell.length_a   1.000
_cell.length_b   1.000
_cell.length_c   1.000
_cell.angle_alpha   90.00
_cell.angle_beta   90.00
_cell.angle_gamma   90.00
#
_symmetry.space_group_name_H-M   'P 1'
#
loop_
_entity.id
_entity.type
_entity.pdbx_description
1 polymer ?
#
loop_
_entity_poly.entity_id
_entity_poly.type
_entity_poly.pdbx_seq_one_letter_code
_entity_poly.pdbx_strand_id
1 'polypeptide(L)'
;MKSDGSYAKNAWQGAYYLKSNGKMAKGEWVYDSSYKSYYYLTSEGSYARNTWSGNYYLKSDGKMAKGEWIYDSNYKSYYYLTSEGSYARNTWVGNYYLKSNGKMAVNERTPDGYRVDGSGKWVK
;
A
#
# COMPACT_ATOMS: atom_id res chain seq x y z
N MET A 1 2.60 23.77 16.14
CA MET A 1 1.85 25.01 16.43
C MET A 1 1.89 25.82 15.15
N LYS A 2 0.73 26.29 14.66
CA LYS A 2 0.70 27.21 13.51
C LYS A 2 1.27 28.57 13.94
N SER A 3 1.58 29.43 12.98
CA SER A 3 2.12 30.78 13.23
C SER A 3 1.20 31.66 14.08
N ASP A 4 -0.10 31.33 14.14
CA ASP A 4 -1.13 32.01 14.93
C ASP A 4 -1.30 31.45 16.36
N GLY A 5 -0.43 30.52 16.79
CA GLY A 5 -0.52 29.88 18.11
C GLY A 5 -1.59 28.79 18.22
N SER A 6 -2.35 28.50 17.17
CA SER A 6 -3.32 27.40 17.16
C SER A 6 -2.66 26.05 16.84
N TYR A 7 -3.29 24.97 17.28
CA TYR A 7 -2.87 23.61 16.90
C TYR A 7 -3.48 23.24 15.55
N ALA A 8 -2.65 22.71 14.65
CA ALA A 8 -3.15 22.11 13.42
C ALA A 8 -3.99 20.86 13.78
N LYS A 9 -5.14 20.71 13.14
CA LYS A 9 -6.10 19.62 13.35
C LYS A 9 -6.48 19.05 12.00
N ASN A 10 -6.60 17.72 11.92
CA ASN A 10 -6.80 16.99 10.66
C ASN A 10 -5.79 17.43 9.58
N ALA A 11 -4.53 17.54 9.98
CA ALA A 11 -3.52 18.18 9.16
C ALA A 11 -2.15 17.56 9.39
N TRP A 12 -1.35 17.58 8.33
CA TRP A 12 0.05 17.19 8.35
C TRP A 12 0.92 18.28 8.98
N GLN A 13 1.85 17.85 9.82
CA GLN A 13 2.95 18.65 10.35
C GLN A 13 4.24 17.89 10.05
N GLY A 14 4.84 18.17 8.90
CA GLY A 14 5.96 17.36 8.39
C GLY A 14 5.52 15.91 8.14
N ALA A 15 6.21 14.95 8.74
CA ALA A 15 5.88 13.52 8.60
C ALA A 15 4.75 13.03 9.53
N TYR A 16 4.21 13.89 10.38
CA TYR A 16 3.24 13.53 11.41
C TYR A 16 1.85 14.02 11.05
N TYR A 17 0.83 13.27 11.46
CA TYR A 17 -0.57 13.67 11.30
C TYR A 17 -1.19 14.04 12.66
N LEU A 18 -1.76 15.24 12.76
CA LEU A 18 -2.52 15.66 13.93
C LEU A 18 -4.02 15.43 13.70
N LYS A 19 -4.64 14.64 14.57
CA LYS A 19 -6.07 14.29 14.51
C LYS A 19 -6.96 15.47 14.92
N SER A 20 -8.27 15.33 14.78
CA SER A 20 -9.26 16.35 15.14
C SER A 20 -9.17 16.82 16.60
N ASN A 21 -8.79 15.92 17.50
CA ASN A 21 -8.56 16.20 18.92
C ASN A 21 -7.18 16.82 19.23
N GLY A 22 -6.38 17.15 18.20
CA GLY A 22 -5.05 17.72 18.33
C GLY A 22 -3.95 16.72 18.73
N LYS A 23 -4.30 15.46 19.03
CA LYS A 23 -3.31 14.42 19.32
C LYS A 23 -2.67 13.92 18.02
N MET A 24 -1.37 13.63 18.09
CA MET A 24 -0.65 12.98 17.00
C MET A 24 -1.12 11.54 16.84
N ALA A 25 -1.34 11.11 15.59
CA ALA A 25 -1.64 9.72 15.28
C ALA A 25 -0.37 8.85 15.40
N LYS A 26 -0.49 7.68 16.02
CA LYS A 26 0.61 6.74 16.27
C LYS A 26 0.12 5.30 16.21
N GLY A 27 0.80 4.46 15.44
CA GLY A 27 0.48 3.04 15.28
C GLY A 27 -0.91 2.77 14.68
N GLU A 28 -1.45 3.72 13.91
CA GLU A 28 -2.85 3.72 13.49
C GLU A 28 -3.02 4.20 12.04
N TRP A 29 -4.12 3.76 11.42
CA TRP A 29 -4.55 4.25 10.12
C TRP A 29 -5.31 5.56 10.25
N VAL A 30 -5.06 6.49 9.34
CA VAL A 30 -5.85 7.71 9.18
C VAL A 30 -6.32 7.86 7.75
N TYR A 31 -7.49 8.46 7.58
CA TYR A 31 -7.96 8.91 6.29
C TYR A 31 -7.80 10.42 6.20
N ASP A 32 -7.08 10.88 5.18
CA ASP A 32 -6.96 12.30 4.86
C ASP A 32 -7.96 12.64 3.75
N SER A 33 -8.94 13.48 4.07
CA SER A 33 -9.99 13.90 3.13
C SER A 33 -9.49 14.86 2.04
N SER A 34 -8.41 15.60 2.28
CA SER A 34 -7.80 16.51 1.31
C SER A 34 -7.11 15.73 0.21
N TYR A 35 -6.38 14.67 0.58
CA TYR A 35 -5.71 13.76 -0.37
C TYR A 35 -6.58 12.59 -0.82
N LYS A 36 -7.75 12.40 -0.20
CA LYS A 36 -8.69 11.28 -0.44
C LYS A 36 -7.99 9.93 -0.37
N SER A 37 -7.13 9.75 0.62
CA SER A 37 -6.31 8.56 0.75
C SER A 37 -6.07 8.17 2.20
N TYR A 38 -5.79 6.89 2.40
CA TYR A 38 -5.39 6.33 3.68
C TYR A 38 -3.88 6.41 3.84
N TYR A 39 -3.45 6.65 5.08
CA TYR A 39 -2.07 6.64 5.51
C TYR A 39 -1.96 5.81 6.79
N TYR A 40 -0.81 5.16 6.98
CA TYR A 40 -0.51 4.50 8.25
C TYR A 40 0.58 5.28 8.97
N LEU A 41 0.35 5.64 10.24
CA LEU A 41 1.36 6.26 11.08
C LEU A 41 2.02 5.18 11.92
N THR A 42 3.35 5.13 11.92
CA THR A 42 4.11 4.14 12.71
C THR A 42 3.96 4.39 14.21
N SER A 43 4.49 3.49 15.05
CA SER A 43 4.55 3.67 16.50
C SER A 43 5.26 4.97 16.92
N GLU A 44 6.22 5.41 16.10
CA GLU A 44 6.99 6.65 16.27
C GLU A 44 6.18 7.88 15.82
N GLY A 45 5.13 7.68 15.02
CA GLY A 45 4.16 8.69 14.59
C GLY A 45 4.39 9.25 13.19
N SER A 46 5.54 8.98 12.57
CA SER A 46 5.76 9.35 11.17
C SER A 46 4.93 8.46 10.24
N TYR A 47 4.52 8.97 9.08
CA TYR A 47 3.85 8.14 8.09
C TYR A 47 4.78 7.06 7.52
N ALA A 48 4.23 5.86 7.37
CA ALA A 48 4.89 4.76 6.68
C ALA A 48 4.90 4.99 5.17
N ARG A 49 5.99 4.61 4.49
CA ARG A 49 6.17 4.73 3.04
C ARG A 49 7.08 3.64 2.51
N ASN A 50 6.87 3.25 1.25
CA ASN A 50 7.58 2.16 0.58
C ASN A 50 7.60 0.86 1.41
N THR A 51 6.50 0.56 2.10
CA THR A 51 6.46 -0.55 3.06
C THR A 51 5.05 -1.09 3.22
N TRP A 52 4.96 -2.30 3.75
CA TRP A 52 3.71 -2.97 4.08
C TRP A 52 3.25 -2.62 5.49
N SER A 53 1.94 -2.50 5.67
CA SER A 53 1.27 -2.52 6.97
C SER A 53 0.13 -3.54 6.89
N GLY A 54 0.35 -4.74 7.47
CA GLY A 54 -0.52 -5.88 7.26
C GLY A 54 -0.65 -6.24 5.77
N ASN A 55 -1.87 -6.23 5.24
CA ASN A 55 -2.15 -6.58 3.85
C ASN A 55 -2.08 -5.39 2.87
N TYR A 56 -1.69 -4.21 3.34
CA TYR A 56 -1.75 -2.96 2.58
C TYR A 56 -0.35 -2.42 2.32
N TYR A 57 -0.14 -1.81 1.16
CA TYR A 57 1.12 -1.19 0.80
C TYR A 57 1.02 0.33 0.85
N LEU A 58 1.98 0.99 1.49
CA LEU A 58 2.11 2.44 1.54
C LEU A 58 3.15 2.86 0.50
N LYS A 59 2.74 3.68 -0.47
CA LYS A 59 3.58 4.15 -1.57
C LYS A 59 4.64 5.16 -1.09
N SER A 60 5.46 5.65 -2.00
CA SER A 60 6.55 6.60 -1.69
C SER A 60 6.07 7.92 -1.07
N ASP A 61 4.86 8.36 -1.43
CA ASP A 61 4.18 9.52 -0.86
C ASP A 61 3.35 9.20 0.40
N GLY A 62 3.46 7.97 0.91
CA GLY A 62 2.76 7.49 2.11
C GLY A 62 1.30 7.09 1.87
N LYS A 63 0.73 7.33 0.68
CA LYS A 63 -0.64 6.93 0.37
C LYS A 63 -0.73 5.42 0.26
N MET A 64 -1.82 4.86 0.79
CA MET A 64 -2.18 3.48 0.58
C MET A 64 -2.43 3.22 -0.91
N ALA A 65 -1.76 2.22 -1.48
CA ALA A 65 -2.04 1.75 -2.82
C ALA A 65 -3.43 1.09 -2.90
N LYS A 66 -4.18 1.37 -3.97
CA LYS A 66 -5.56 0.88 -4.14
C LYS A 66 -5.90 0.73 -5.62
N GLY A 67 -6.32 -0.47 -6.03
CA GLY A 67 -6.69 -0.77 -7.41
C GLY A 67 -5.54 -0.62 -8.41
N GLU A 68 -4.31 -0.91 -7.98
CA GLU A 68 -3.11 -0.64 -8.77
C GLU A 68 -2.03 -1.70 -8.57
N TRP A 69 -1.15 -1.82 -9.57
CA TRP A 69 0.07 -2.60 -9.47
C TRP A 69 1.16 -1.79 -8.78
N ILE A 70 1.94 -2.43 -7.91
CA ILE A 70 3.17 -1.88 -7.35
C ILE A 70 4.33 -2.83 -7.59
N TYR A 71 5.55 -2.29 -7.62
CA TYR A 71 6.77 -3.05 -7.53
C TYR A 71 7.40 -2.84 -6.16
N ASP A 72 7.60 -3.92 -5.41
CA ASP A 72 8.33 -3.84 -4.15
C ASP A 72 9.78 -4.24 -4.36
N SER A 73 10.68 -3.26 -4.27
CA SER A 73 12.12 -3.44 -4.43
C SER A 73 12.75 -4.37 -3.38
N ASN A 74 12.19 -4.46 -2.17
CA ASN A 74 12.70 -5.35 -1.12
C ASN A 74 12.44 -6.81 -1.49
N TYR A 75 11.26 -7.09 -2.05
CA TYR A 75 10.87 -8.44 -2.47
C TYR A 75 11.16 -8.75 -3.93
N LYS A 76 11.61 -7.74 -4.69
CA LYS A 76 11.90 -7.76 -6.13
C LYS A 76 10.76 -8.36 -6.95
N SER A 77 9.53 -7.97 -6.62
CA SER A 77 8.34 -8.57 -7.23
C SER A 77 7.21 -7.55 -7.37
N TYR A 78 6.35 -7.81 -8.35
CA TYR A 78 5.11 -7.08 -8.53
C TYR A 78 4.01 -7.66 -7.63
N TYR A 79 3.18 -6.75 -7.14
CA TYR A 79 1.97 -7.05 -6.38
C TYR A 79 0.82 -6.23 -6.95
N TYR A 80 -0.39 -6.75 -6.85
CA TYR A 80 -1.59 -5.99 -7.16
C TYR A 80 -2.38 -5.71 -5.88
N LEU A 81 -2.68 -4.45 -5.62
CA LEU A 81 -3.56 -4.04 -4.54
C LEU A 81 -4.97 -3.90 -5.08
N THR A 82 -5.90 -4.62 -4.47
CA THR A 82 -7.32 -4.66 -4.87
C THR A 82 -8.00 -3.30 -4.74
N SER A 83 -9.25 -3.19 -5.22
CA SER A 83 -10.09 -2.03 -4.95
C SER A 83 -10.35 -1.80 -3.47
N GLU A 84 -10.07 -2.76 -2.58
CA GLU A 84 -10.14 -2.57 -1.13
C GLU A 84 -8.77 -2.24 -0.52
N GLY A 85 -7.72 -2.13 -1.34
CA GLY A 85 -6.35 -1.80 -0.94
C GLY A 85 -5.52 -2.98 -0.44
N SER A 86 -6.14 -4.09 -0.06
CA SER A 86 -5.41 -5.30 0.32
C SER A 86 -4.78 -5.97 -0.91
N TYR A 87 -3.62 -6.62 -0.74
CA TYR A 87 -2.97 -7.32 -1.86
C TYR A 87 -3.76 -8.55 -2.31
N ALA A 88 -3.86 -8.73 -3.62
CA ALA A 88 -4.44 -9.90 -4.26
C ALA A 88 -3.50 -11.11 -4.09
N ARG A 89 -4.07 -12.30 -3.85
CA ARG A 89 -3.34 -13.56 -3.70
C ARG A 89 -4.19 -14.73 -4.15
N ASN A 90 -3.54 -15.80 -4.61
CA ASN A 90 -4.17 -17.01 -5.16
C ASN A 90 -5.23 -16.68 -6.21
N THR A 91 -4.95 -15.73 -7.09
CA THR A 91 -5.94 -15.23 -8.05
C THR A 91 -5.27 -14.62 -9.28
N TRP A 92 -6.04 -14.54 -10.36
CA TRP A 92 -5.65 -13.87 -11.59
C TRP A 92 -6.09 -12.42 -11.57
N VAL A 93 -5.20 -11.53 -12.02
CA VAL A 93 -5.52 -10.12 -12.34
C VAL A 93 -5.15 -9.89 -13.80
N GLY A 94 -6.16 -9.87 -14.66
CA GLY A 94 -5.94 -9.91 -16.11
C GLY A 94 -5.22 -11.20 -16.51
N ASN A 95 -4.05 -11.06 -17.14
CA ASN A 95 -3.22 -12.20 -17.59
C ASN A 95 -2.09 -12.54 -16.62
N TYR A 96 -2.13 -12.06 -15.37
CA TYR A 96 -1.06 -12.23 -14.39
C TYR A 96 -1.60 -12.94 -13.16
N TYR A 97 -0.87 -13.95 -12.68
CA TYR A 97 -1.27 -14.71 -11.50
C TYR A 97 -0.52 -14.21 -10.25
N LEU A 98 -1.25 -13.94 -9.18
CA LEU A 98 -0.70 -13.55 -7.88
C LEU A 98 -0.68 -14.77 -6.97
N LYS A 99 0.51 -15.16 -6.49
CA LYS A 99 0.73 -16.34 -5.66
C LYS A 99 0.14 -16.17 -4.26
N SER A 100 0.24 -17.20 -3.42
CA SER A 100 -0.29 -17.20 -2.04
C SER A 100 0.29 -16.08 -1.16
N ASN A 101 1.53 -15.69 -1.42
CA ASN A 101 2.21 -14.57 -0.78
C ASN A 101 2.04 -13.22 -1.50
N GLY A 102 1.14 -13.15 -2.49
CA GLY A 102 0.84 -11.93 -3.26
C GLY A 102 1.82 -11.60 -4.37
N LYS A 103 2.97 -12.27 -4.47
CA LYS A 103 3.95 -12.04 -5.55
C LYS A 103 3.38 -12.48 -6.88
N MET A 104 3.58 -11.67 -7.92
CA MET A 104 3.30 -12.07 -9.29
C MET A 104 4.17 -13.28 -9.68
N ALA A 105 3.55 -14.29 -10.28
CA ALA A 105 4.23 -15.44 -10.85
C ALA A 105 5.02 -15.03 -12.11
N VAL A 106 6.24 -15.54 -12.27
CA VAL A 106 7.10 -15.26 -13.44
C VAL A 106 7.86 -16.52 -13.83
N ASN A 107 7.84 -16.85 -15.13
CA ASN A 107 8.54 -17.99 -15.71
C ASN A 107 8.27 -19.32 -14.96
N GLU A 108 7.02 -19.57 -14.57
CA GLU A 108 6.62 -20.73 -13.78
C GLU A 108 5.25 -21.25 -14.23
N ARG A 109 4.83 -22.39 -13.66
CA ARG A 109 3.46 -22.90 -13.77
C ARG A 109 2.66 -22.46 -12.56
N THR A 110 1.44 -21.99 -12.79
CA THR A 110 0.49 -21.63 -11.74
C THR A 110 -0.13 -22.90 -11.13
N PRO A 111 -0.68 -22.83 -9.90
CA PRO A 111 -1.28 -24.00 -9.23
C PRO A 111 -2.45 -24.64 -9.99
N ASP A 112 -3.15 -23.86 -10.83
CA ASP A 112 -4.23 -24.29 -11.72
C ASP A 112 -3.73 -24.77 -13.10
N GLY A 113 -2.41 -24.90 -13.29
CA GLY A 113 -1.79 -25.62 -14.41
C GLY A 113 -1.37 -24.76 -15.61
N TYR A 114 -1.65 -23.46 -15.61
CA TYR A 114 -1.26 -22.55 -16.69
C TYR A 114 0.21 -22.15 -16.60
N ARG A 115 0.82 -21.79 -17.74
CA ARG A 115 2.22 -21.33 -17.80
C ARG A 115 2.26 -19.82 -18.01
N VAL A 116 3.10 -19.12 -17.24
CA VAL A 116 3.40 -17.69 -17.44
C VAL A 116 4.82 -17.50 -17.97
N ASP A 117 5.04 -16.49 -18.80
CA ASP A 117 6.36 -16.19 -19.38
C ASP A 117 7.28 -15.37 -18.44
N GLY A 118 8.44 -14.94 -18.96
CA GLY A 118 9.41 -14.13 -18.22
C GLY A 118 8.93 -12.72 -17.85
N SER A 119 7.83 -12.24 -18.43
CA SER A 119 7.13 -11.02 -18.00
C SER A 119 6.02 -11.30 -16.98
N GLY A 120 5.73 -12.58 -16.71
CA GLY A 120 4.63 -13.04 -15.86
C GLY A 120 3.28 -13.12 -16.56
N LYS A 121 3.23 -12.86 -17.87
CA LYS A 121 2.00 -12.93 -18.66
C LYS A 121 1.67 -14.39 -18.96
N TRP A 122 0.40 -14.76 -18.83
CA TRP A 122 -0.10 -16.06 -19.25
C TRP A 122 0.16 -16.30 -20.75
N VAL A 123 0.67 -17.50 -21.05
CA VAL A 123 0.87 -18.02 -22.40
C VAL A 123 -0.17 -19.10 -22.65
N LYS A 124 -0.94 -18.92 -23.72
CA LYS A 124 -1.90 -19.93 -24.22
C LYS A 124 -1.17 -21.11 -24.85
#